data_AF-A0A1R1Z2P0-F1
#
_entry.id   AF-A0A1R1Z2P0-F1
#
_cell.length_a   1.000
_cell.length_b   1.000
_cell.length_c   1.000
_cell.angle_alpha   90.00
_cell.angle_beta   90.00
_cell.angle_gamma   90.00
#
_symmetry.space_group_name_H-M   'P 1'
#
loop_
_entity.id
_entity.type
_entity.pdbx_description
1 polymer ?
#
loop_
_entity_poly.entity_id
_entity_poly.type
_entity_poly.pdbx_seq_one_letter_code
_entity_poly.pdbx_strand_id
1 'polypeptide(L)'
;MNQFSQVEIANWIAIYLAAAMCCSIAMFLSVGATLHGLWRDKAWQDVRSVRGAALFLPKAWWRWQKLYLLSTPVTLGIVSYFAATMSWS
;
A
#
# COMPACT_ATOMS: atom_id res chain seq x y z
N MET A 1 17.06 5.81 -30.70
CA MET A 1 16.47 5.82 -29.35
C MET A 1 16.17 7.28 -29.03
N ASN A 2 14.90 7.67 -28.93
CA ASN A 2 14.55 9.04 -28.56
C ASN A 2 15.03 9.28 -27.13
N GLN A 3 15.90 10.26 -26.96
CA GLN A 3 16.37 10.69 -25.65
C GLN A 3 15.26 11.54 -25.02
N PHE A 4 14.79 11.17 -23.83
CA PHE A 4 13.80 11.97 -23.11
C PHE A 4 14.33 13.39 -22.87
N SER A 5 13.44 14.37 -23.00
CA SER A 5 13.70 15.74 -22.58
C SER A 5 13.86 15.81 -21.05
N GLN A 6 14.47 16.88 -20.56
CA GLN A 6 14.62 17.09 -19.10
C GLN A 6 13.26 17.15 -18.39
N VAL A 7 12.23 17.69 -19.05
CA VAL A 7 10.86 17.80 -18.52
C VAL A 7 10.23 16.42 -18.36
N GLU A 8 10.35 15.56 -19.36
CA GLU A 8 9.81 14.20 -19.29
C GLU A 8 10.48 13.39 -18.18
N ILE A 9 11.79 13.51 -18.01
CA ILE A 9 12.53 12.84 -16.91
C ILE A 9 12.02 13.34 -15.55
N ALA A 10 11.85 14.65 -15.39
CA ALA A 10 11.34 15.23 -14.15
C ALA A 10 9.92 14.75 -13.83
N ASN A 11 9.04 14.68 -14.84
CA ASN A 11 7.67 14.18 -14.68
C ASN A 11 7.64 12.70 -14.27
N TRP A 12 8.47 11.86 -14.88
CA TRP A 12 8.57 10.45 -14.48
C TRP A 12 9.04 10.31 -13.03
N ILE A 13 10.06 11.06 -12.61
CA ILE A 13 10.52 11.09 -11.22
C ILE A 13 9.40 11.53 -10.28
N ALA A 14 8.65 12.58 -10.63
CA ALA A 14 7.53 13.07 -9.84
C ALA A 14 6.43 12.01 -9.68
N ILE A 15 6.10 11.27 -10.76
CA ILE A 15 5.14 10.17 -10.74
C ILE A 15 5.61 9.02 -9.83
N TYR A 16 6.89 8.64 -9.91
CA TYR A 16 7.44 7.60 -9.04
C TYR A 16 7.43 8.02 -7.56
N LEU A 17 7.75 9.28 -7.27
CA LEU A 17 7.67 9.83 -5.91
C LEU A 17 6.23 9.85 -5.39
N ALA A 18 5.27 10.33 -6.20
CA ALA A 18 3.86 10.34 -5.85
C ALA A 18 3.34 8.92 -5.55
N ALA A 19 3.70 7.95 -6.39
CA ALA A 19 3.36 6.54 -6.19
C ALA A 19 3.98 6.00 -4.88
N ALA A 20 5.26 6.27 -4.63
CA ALA A 20 5.93 5.86 -3.41
C ALA A 20 5.25 6.42 -2.16
N MET A 21 4.89 7.70 -2.16
CA MET A 21 4.15 8.34 -1.05
C MET A 21 2.79 7.68 -0.81
N CYS A 22 2.02 7.43 -1.87
CA CYS A 22 0.72 6.76 -1.77
C CYS A 22 0.88 5.34 -1.19
N CYS A 23 1.86 4.58 -1.67
CA CYS A 23 2.18 3.26 -1.15
C CYS A 23 2.59 3.31 0.33
N SER A 24 3.42 4.26 0.75
CA SER A 24 3.81 4.42 2.15
C SER A 24 2.61 4.71 3.05
N ILE A 25 1.71 5.60 2.65
CA ILE A 25 0.48 5.91 3.40
C ILE A 25 -0.40 4.66 3.51
N ALA A 26 -0.61 3.95 2.41
CA ALA A 26 -1.37 2.70 2.40
C ALA A 26 -0.75 1.61 3.29
N MET A 27 0.58 1.50 3.31
CA MET A 27 1.31 0.61 4.23
C MET A 27 1.00 0.97 5.68
N PHE A 28 1.13 2.24 6.08
CA PHE A 28 0.87 2.66 7.46
C PHE A 28 -0.59 2.42 7.87
N LEU A 29 -1.54 2.77 7.01
CA LEU A 29 -2.97 2.57 7.28
C LEU A 29 -3.35 1.09 7.34
N SER A 30 -2.84 0.25 6.42
CA SER A 30 -3.13 -1.19 6.41
C SER A 30 -2.55 -1.90 7.63
N VAL A 31 -1.33 -1.54 8.05
CA VAL A 31 -0.71 -2.04 9.29
C VAL A 31 -1.52 -1.59 10.50
N GLY A 32 -1.86 -0.31 10.60
CA GLY A 32 -2.65 0.24 11.71
C GLY A 32 -4.02 -0.42 11.83
N ALA A 33 -4.74 -0.58 10.72
CA ALA A 33 -6.04 -1.25 10.69
C ALA A 33 -5.93 -2.74 11.06
N THR A 34 -4.87 -3.42 10.62
CA THR A 34 -4.61 -4.82 10.99
C THR A 34 -4.35 -4.96 12.49
N LEU A 35 -3.47 -4.13 13.06
CA LEU A 35 -3.17 -4.12 14.50
C LEU A 35 -4.41 -3.81 15.34
N HIS A 36 -5.17 -2.79 14.94
CA HIS A 36 -6.42 -2.43 15.60
C HIS A 36 -7.44 -3.57 15.57
N GLY A 37 -7.60 -4.24 14.41
CA GLY A 37 -8.45 -5.42 14.27
C GLY A 37 -8.00 -6.58 15.17
N LEU A 38 -6.70 -6.88 15.20
CA LEU A 38 -6.14 -7.93 16.07
C LEU A 38 -6.35 -7.63 17.57
N TRP A 39 -6.25 -6.35 17.96
CA TRP A 39 -6.49 -5.92 19.32
C TRP A 39 -7.97 -6.06 19.71
N ARG A 40 -8.88 -5.62 18.82
CA ARG A 40 -10.34 -5.74 19.02
C ARG A 40 -10.82 -7.18 19.08
N ASP A 41 -10.29 -8.03 18.20
CA ASP A 41 -10.62 -9.46 18.12
C ASP A 41 -10.05 -10.26 19.32
N LYS A 42 -9.29 -9.61 20.22
CA LYS A 42 -8.54 -10.27 21.29
C LYS A 42 -7.78 -11.49 20.77
N ALA A 43 -7.16 -11.38 19.60
CA ALA A 43 -6.60 -12.52 18.88
C ALA A 43 -5.50 -13.27 19.69
N TRP A 44 -4.94 -12.60 20.71
CA TRP A 44 -4.12 -13.19 21.78
C TRP A 44 -4.76 -14.36 22.54
N GLN A 45 -6.10 -14.44 22.60
CA GLN A 45 -6.81 -15.57 23.22
C GLN A 45 -6.76 -16.83 22.35
N ASP A 46 -6.81 -16.68 21.01
CA ASP A 46 -6.70 -17.80 20.06
C ASP A 46 -5.28 -18.37 19.98
N VAL A 47 -4.25 -17.56 20.25
CA VAL A 47 -2.83 -17.97 20.28
C VAL A 47 -2.54 -18.97 21.42
N ARG A 48 -3.45 -19.15 22.38
CA ARG A 48 -3.29 -20.14 23.46
C ARG A 48 -3.34 -21.59 22.99
N SER A 49 -3.81 -21.86 21.77
CA SER A 49 -3.78 -23.20 21.16
C SER A 49 -2.66 -23.29 20.13
N VAL A 50 -1.94 -24.43 20.08
CA VAL A 50 -0.87 -24.70 19.10
C VAL A 50 -1.36 -24.49 17.66
N ARG A 51 -2.60 -24.89 17.37
CA ARG A 51 -3.25 -24.67 16.05
C ARG A 51 -3.57 -23.20 15.80
N GLY A 52 -3.94 -22.46 16.84
CA GLY A 52 -4.21 -21.03 16.77
C GLY A 52 -2.93 -20.21 16.52
N ALA A 53 -1.84 -20.53 17.19
CA ALA A 53 -0.53 -19.91 16.98
C ALA A 53 0.01 -20.18 15.56
N ALA A 54 -0.08 -21.43 15.08
CA ALA A 54 0.37 -21.79 13.73
C ALA A 54 -0.41 -21.07 12.62
N LEU A 55 -1.71 -20.81 12.82
CA LEU A 55 -2.56 -20.13 11.84
C LEU A 55 -2.59 -18.60 12.02
N PHE A 56 -2.03 -18.06 13.10
CA PHE A 56 -2.09 -16.63 13.42
C PHE A 56 -1.33 -15.78 12.42
N LEU A 57 -0.04 -16.08 12.19
CA LEU A 57 0.79 -15.36 11.23
C LEU A 57 0.21 -15.36 9.81
N PRO A 58 -0.12 -16.51 9.20
CA PRO A 58 -0.64 -16.51 7.83
C PRO A 58 -2.00 -15.81 7.72
N LYS A 59 -2.87 -15.89 8.73
CA LYS A 59 -4.14 -15.12 8.74
C LYS A 59 -3.91 -13.62 8.89
N ALA A 60 -3.02 -13.20 9.79
CA ALA A 60 -2.69 -11.79 10.00
C ALA A 60 -2.05 -11.19 8.74
N TRP A 61 -1.10 -11.91 8.14
CA TRP A 61 -0.48 -11.56 6.87
C TRP A 61 -1.51 -11.42 5.74
N TRP A 62 -2.41 -12.40 5.60
CA TRP A 62 -3.44 -12.37 4.56
C TRP A 62 -4.43 -11.20 4.74
N ARG A 63 -4.81 -10.88 5.99
CA ARG A 63 -5.65 -9.71 6.30
C ARG A 63 -4.95 -8.41 5.91
N TRP A 64 -3.67 -8.27 6.29
CA TRP A 64 -2.86 -7.11 5.94
C TRP A 64 -2.72 -6.95 4.42
N GLN A 65 -2.42 -8.05 3.72
CA GLN A 65 -2.22 -8.04 2.26
C GLN A 65 -3.48 -7.61 1.50
N LYS A 66 -4.68 -8.04 1.94
CA LYS A 66 -5.94 -7.59 1.33
C LYS A 66 -6.17 -6.09 1.51
N LEU A 67 -5.91 -5.58 2.72
CA LEU A 67 -6.06 -4.16 3.00
C LEU A 67 -5.07 -3.32 2.19
N TYR A 68 -3.85 -3.81 2.02
CA TYR A 68 -2.86 -3.16 1.17
C TYR A 68 -3.26 -3.21 -0.32
N LEU A 69 -3.70 -4.36 -0.85
CA LEU A 69 -4.12 -4.45 -2.25
C LEU A 69 -5.38 -3.64 -2.57
N LEU A 70 -6.23 -3.37 -1.57
CA LEU A 70 -7.39 -2.49 -1.72
C LEU A 70 -6.98 -1.03 -1.99
N SER A 71 -5.76 -0.62 -1.60
CA SER A 71 -5.27 0.74 -1.90
C SER A 71 -4.80 0.90 -3.34
N THR A 72 -4.46 -0.18 -4.04
CA THR A 72 -3.95 -0.16 -5.42
C THR A 72 -4.81 0.65 -6.39
N PRO A 73 -6.15 0.46 -6.49
CA PRO A 73 -6.98 1.28 -7.39
C PRO A 73 -6.98 2.76 -7.01
N VAL A 74 -6.90 3.08 -5.72
CA VAL A 74 -6.84 4.46 -5.23
C VAL A 74 -5.50 5.10 -5.59
N THR A 75 -4.39 4.39 -5.35
CA THR A 75 -3.05 4.84 -5.73
C THR A 75 -2.95 5.06 -7.24
N LEU A 76 -3.46 4.14 -8.05
CA LEU A 76 -3.48 4.29 -9.50
C LEU A 76 -4.32 5.50 -9.93
N GLY A 77 -5.48 5.72 -9.30
CA GLY A 77 -6.32 6.88 -9.57
C GLY A 77 -5.61 8.21 -9.28
N ILE A 78 -4.99 8.32 -8.10
CA ILE A 78 -4.26 9.53 -7.68
C ILE A 78 -3.07 9.79 -8.62
N VAL A 79 -2.25 8.78 -8.88
CA VAL A 79 -1.03 8.94 -9.70
C VAL A 79 -1.38 9.22 -11.17
N SER A 80 -2.42 8.58 -11.71
CA SER A 80 -2.90 8.85 -13.08
C SER A 80 -3.45 10.27 -13.21
N TYR A 81 -4.25 10.72 -12.24
CA TYR A 81 -4.75 12.08 -12.21
C TYR A 81 -3.59 13.09 -12.12
N PHE A 82 -2.63 12.85 -11.23
CA PHE A 82 -1.45 13.70 -11.11
C PHE A 82 -0.64 13.77 -12.40
N ALA A 83 -0.40 12.63 -13.06
CA ALA A 83 0.28 12.57 -14.36
C ALA A 83 -0.47 13.38 -15.44
N ALA A 84 -1.81 13.37 -15.42
CA ALA A 84 -2.62 14.14 -16.35
C ALA A 84 -2.55 15.66 -16.12
N THR A 85 -2.10 16.13 -14.95
CA THR A 85 -1.92 17.56 -14.65
C THR A 85 -0.56 18.13 -15.06
N MET A 86 0.39 17.29 -15.49
CA MET A 86 1.75 17.71 -15.86
C MET A 86 1.85 18.13 -17.33
N SER A 87 2.75 19.06 -17.64
CA SER A 87 3.16 19.35 -19.03
C SER A 87 4.20 18.35 -19.49
N TRP A 88 3.91 17.60 -20.55
CA TRP A 88 4.79 16.57 -21.09
C TRP A 88 5.66 17.03 -22.27
N SER A 89 5.46 18.27 -22.71
CA SER A 89 6.18 18.93 -23.80
C SER A 89 6.53 20.36 -23.41
#